data_AF-A0AAD9SL55-F1
#
_entry.id   AF-A0AAD9SL55-F1
#
_cell.length_a   1.000
_cell.length_b   1.000
_cell.length_c   1.000
_cell.angle_alpha   90.00
_cell.angle_beta   90.00
_cell.angle_gamma   90.00
#
_symmetry.space_group_name_H-M   'P 1'
#
loop_
_entity.id
_entity.type
_entity.pdbx_description
1 polymer ?
#
loop_
_entity_poly.entity_id
_entity_poly.type
_entity_poly.pdbx_seq_one_letter_code
_entity_poly.pdbx_strand_id
1 'polypeptide(L)'
;MTEPTHYEVLAIPKSLIEDTNKEQIPKIIKQAYHRALLRHHPDKTNTPHRTTAAAAASTTTPPTVDQIALAYTTLSCPAERAAYNRQLVLARNPTSAPGDNSAAGGSTTFQTGIETIDLDDLDYSEAGATTRWHRSCRCGNEEGFAFGEDDLEEAGDLGELIVGCQDCSLWLRVCFAVVEDDVDDGVGGGGGGSGGGVVESDGVSSKDEISRGGPLGHAAQSTGQPG
;
A
#
# COMPACT_ATOMS: atom_id res chain seq x y z
N MET A 1 -30.71 7.05 -10.99
CA MET A 1 -29.25 7.02 -11.13
C MET A 1 -28.71 6.80 -9.72
N THR A 2 -28.10 5.65 -9.44
CA THR A 2 -27.52 5.38 -8.12
C THR A 2 -26.24 6.19 -8.00
N GLU A 3 -26.10 6.97 -6.92
CA GLU A 3 -24.84 7.66 -6.64
C GLU A 3 -23.73 6.62 -6.41
N PRO A 4 -22.52 6.82 -6.96
CA PRO A 4 -21.41 5.90 -6.75
C PRO A 4 -21.05 5.87 -5.27
N THR A 5 -20.82 4.68 -4.72
CA THR A 5 -20.36 4.54 -3.34
C THR A 5 -18.94 5.08 -3.17
N HIS A 6 -18.54 5.47 -1.95
CA HIS A 6 -17.17 5.92 -1.68
C HIS A 6 -16.11 4.87 -2.07
N TYR A 7 -16.46 3.58 -1.96
CA TYR A 7 -15.64 2.45 -2.41
C TYR A 7 -15.46 2.44 -3.93
N GLU A 8 -16.53 2.69 -4.69
CA GLU A 8 -16.47 2.81 -6.15
C GLU A 8 -15.69 4.05 -6.59
N VAL A 9 -15.83 5.17 -5.90
CA VAL A 9 -15.11 6.42 -6.20
C VAL A 9 -13.60 6.25 -6.07
N LEU A 10 -13.13 5.58 -5.01
CA LEU A 10 -11.70 5.25 -4.85
C LEU A 10 -11.28 3.98 -5.61
N ALA A 11 -12.23 3.31 -6.27
CA ALA A 11 -12.05 2.04 -6.94
C ALA A 11 -11.41 0.95 -6.05
N ILE A 12 -11.83 0.89 -4.79
CA ILE A 12 -11.42 -0.10 -3.80
C ILE A 12 -12.58 -1.09 -3.60
N PRO A 13 -12.37 -2.40 -3.80
CA PRO A 13 -13.40 -3.37 -3.48
C PRO A 13 -13.61 -3.41 -1.96
N LYS A 14 -14.87 -3.40 -1.51
CA LYS A 14 -15.20 -3.44 -0.08
C LYS A 14 -14.61 -4.68 0.62
N SER A 15 -14.64 -5.83 -0.05
CA SER A 15 -14.02 -7.07 0.42
C SER A 15 -12.54 -6.90 0.73
N LEU A 16 -11.77 -6.16 -0.09
CA LEU A 16 -10.35 -5.91 0.20
C LEU A 16 -10.17 -5.28 1.59
N ILE A 17 -10.98 -4.27 1.92
CA ILE A 17 -10.89 -3.58 3.21
C ILE A 17 -11.40 -4.45 4.37
N GLU A 18 -12.31 -5.39 4.11
CA GLU A 18 -12.84 -6.31 5.12
C GLU A 18 -11.88 -7.46 5.42
N ASP A 19 -11.17 -7.96 4.40
CA ASP A 19 -10.23 -9.08 4.50
C ASP A 19 -8.81 -8.64 4.89
N THR A 20 -8.44 -7.37 4.66
CA THR A 20 -7.09 -6.85 4.96
C THR A 20 -6.91 -6.45 6.43
N ASN A 21 -5.69 -6.62 6.94
CA ASN A 21 -5.28 -6.13 8.26
C ASN A 21 -5.51 -4.61 8.43
N LYS A 22 -5.96 -4.20 9.63
CA LYS A 22 -6.26 -2.81 10.00
C LYS A 22 -5.11 -1.84 9.77
N GLU A 23 -3.85 -2.28 9.91
CA GLU A 23 -2.66 -1.44 9.72
C GLU A 23 -2.37 -1.11 8.26
N GLN A 24 -2.72 -1.99 7.32
CA GLN A 24 -2.56 -1.75 5.89
C GLN A 24 -3.70 -0.93 5.28
N ILE A 25 -4.91 -0.99 5.87
CA ILE A 25 -6.08 -0.25 5.37
C ILE A 25 -5.81 1.25 5.09
N PRO A 26 -5.20 2.05 6.00
CA PRO A 26 -4.93 3.46 5.70
C PRO A 26 -3.97 3.66 4.52
N LYS A 27 -2.97 2.78 4.36
CA LYS A 27 -2.02 2.82 3.23
C LYS A 27 -2.73 2.55 1.91
N ILE A 28 -3.57 1.51 1.88
CA ILE A 28 -4.42 1.15 0.73
C ILE A 28 -5.33 2.32 0.34
N ILE A 29 -6.00 2.94 1.31
CA ILE A 29 -6.91 4.07 1.05
C ILE A 29 -6.14 5.29 0.53
N LYS A 30 -4.96 5.58 1.08
CA LYS A 30 -4.09 6.67 0.61
C LYS A 30 -3.59 6.42 -0.81
N GLN A 31 -3.14 5.20 -1.11
CA GLN A 31 -2.70 4.81 -2.45
C GLN A 31 -3.86 4.91 -3.45
N ALA A 32 -5.05 4.44 -3.07
CA ALA A 32 -6.26 4.55 -3.90
C ALA A 32 -6.62 6.02 -4.18
N TYR A 33 -6.53 6.89 -3.17
CA TYR A 33 -6.75 8.33 -3.31
C TYR A 33 -5.76 8.96 -4.30
N HIS A 34 -4.45 8.70 -4.15
CA HIS A 34 -3.44 9.22 -5.08
C HIS A 34 -3.69 8.75 -6.51
N ARG A 35 -4.02 7.46 -6.70
CA ARG A 35 -4.36 6.89 -8.01
C ARG A 35 -5.61 7.54 -8.61
N ALA A 36 -6.66 7.70 -7.79
CA ALA A 36 -7.90 8.34 -8.22
C ALA A 36 -7.63 9.78 -8.68
N LEU A 37 -6.82 10.54 -7.96
CA LEU A 37 -6.44 11.90 -8.38
C LEU A 37 -5.65 11.93 -9.69
N LEU A 38 -4.66 11.04 -9.85
CA LEU A 38 -3.83 10.96 -11.06
C LEU A 38 -4.66 10.61 -12.31
N ARG A 39 -5.71 9.81 -12.15
CA ARG A 39 -6.63 9.44 -13.24
C ARG A 39 -7.62 10.56 -13.60
N HIS A 40 -7.99 11.38 -12.62
CA HIS A 40 -8.97 12.47 -12.79
C HIS A 40 -8.31 13.84 -12.90
N HIS A 41 -6.99 13.90 -13.09
CA HIS A 41 -6.30 15.15 -13.31
C HIS A 41 -6.80 15.79 -14.62
N PRO A 42 -7.22 17.07 -14.62
CA PRO A 42 -7.82 17.73 -15.78
C PRO A 42 -6.85 17.88 -16.97
N ASP A 43 -5.56 17.63 -16.77
CA ASP A 43 -4.54 17.66 -17.82
C ASP A 43 -4.55 16.39 -18.71
N LYS A 44 -5.07 15.25 -18.22
CA LYS A 44 -5.19 14.01 -19.00
C LYS A 44 -6.50 13.87 -19.77
N THR A 45 -7.52 14.67 -19.44
CA THR A 45 -8.84 14.62 -20.11
C THR A 45 -8.88 15.36 -21.45
N ASN A 46 -7.79 16.02 -21.86
CA ASN A 46 -7.69 16.75 -23.14
C ASN A 46 -6.99 15.98 -24.27
N THR A 47 -6.81 14.65 -24.14
CA THR A 47 -6.29 13.81 -25.24
C THR A 47 -7.38 12.88 -25.79
N PRO A 48 -8.10 13.27 -26.87
CA PRO A 48 -9.16 12.46 -27.46
C PRO A 48 -8.62 11.32 -28.35
N HIS A 49 -7.53 10.65 -27.94
CA HIS A 49 -6.98 9.54 -28.71
C HIS A 49 -6.35 8.46 -27.81
N ARG A 50 -7.21 7.73 -27.08
CA ARG A 50 -6.92 6.33 -26.75
C ARG A 50 -8.23 5.53 -26.72
N THR A 51 -8.76 5.27 -27.90
CA THR A 51 -9.63 4.13 -28.17
C THR A 51 -8.77 2.86 -28.10
N THR A 52 -8.71 2.24 -26.93
CA THR A 52 -8.52 0.79 -26.81
C THR A 52 -9.45 0.26 -25.73
N ALA A 53 -10.29 -0.68 -26.14
CA ALA A 53 -11.44 -1.21 -25.43
C ALA A 53 -11.10 -1.79 -24.05
N ALA A 54 -11.52 -1.08 -23.00
CA ALA A 54 -11.84 -1.65 -21.68
C ALA A 54 -12.92 -0.82 -20.94
N ALA A 55 -13.71 -0.02 -21.67
CA ALA A 55 -14.85 0.71 -21.13
C ALA A 55 -16.13 -0.11 -21.29
N ALA A 56 -16.14 -1.31 -20.70
CA ALA A 56 -17.35 -2.10 -20.54
C ALA A 56 -17.46 -2.49 -19.08
N ALA A 57 -17.97 -1.55 -18.27
CA ALA A 57 -18.79 -1.73 -17.07
C ALA A 57 -18.58 -0.56 -16.10
N SER A 58 -19.19 0.58 -16.41
CA SER A 58 -19.66 1.60 -15.46
C SER A 58 -20.23 2.77 -16.26
N THR A 59 -21.56 2.84 -16.39
CA THR A 59 -22.32 3.99 -16.92
C THR A 59 -22.28 5.22 -16.00
N THR A 60 -21.23 5.35 -15.21
CA THR A 60 -21.06 6.35 -14.17
C THR A 60 -20.10 7.40 -14.69
N THR A 61 -20.55 8.66 -14.73
CA THR A 61 -19.69 9.82 -14.97
C THR A 61 -18.41 9.71 -14.14
N PRO A 62 -17.24 10.08 -14.70
CA PRO A 62 -15.99 10.03 -13.95
C PRO A 62 -16.15 10.83 -12.65
N PRO A 63 -15.79 10.26 -11.48
CA PRO A 63 -15.94 10.94 -10.21
C PRO A 63 -15.20 12.28 -10.20
N THR A 64 -15.79 13.27 -9.55
CA THR A 64 -15.18 14.59 -9.40
C THR A 64 -14.07 14.54 -8.34
N VAL A 65 -13.14 15.49 -8.39
CA VAL A 65 -12.08 15.62 -7.38
C VAL A 65 -12.65 15.78 -5.98
N ASP A 66 -13.78 16.49 -5.85
CA ASP A 66 -14.50 16.66 -4.58
C ASP A 66 -15.04 15.33 -4.04
N GLN A 67 -15.64 14.49 -4.91
CA GLN A 67 -16.09 13.15 -4.54
C GLN A 67 -14.92 12.25 -4.10
N ILE A 68 -13.78 12.35 -4.77
CA ILE A 68 -12.56 11.59 -4.42
C ILE A 68 -12.03 12.02 -3.04
N ALA A 69 -12.01 13.33 -2.76
CA ALA A 69 -11.61 13.84 -1.46
C ALA A 69 -12.58 13.40 -0.35
N LEU A 70 -13.90 13.51 -0.58
CA LEU A 70 -14.93 13.08 0.37
C LEU A 70 -14.86 11.56 0.67
N ALA A 71 -14.60 10.75 -0.36
CA ALA A 71 -14.42 9.32 -0.21
C ALA A 71 -13.18 9.00 0.64
N TYR A 72 -12.07 9.69 0.39
CA TYR A 72 -10.86 9.53 1.17
C TYR A 72 -11.05 9.92 2.63
N THR A 73 -11.66 11.08 2.93
CA THR A 73 -11.88 11.52 4.32
C THR A 73 -12.74 10.53 5.09
N THR A 74 -13.86 10.11 4.50
CA THR A 74 -14.81 9.17 5.12
C THR A 74 -14.19 7.80 5.37
N LEU A 75 -13.44 7.26 4.40
CA LEU A 75 -12.88 5.91 4.50
C LEU A 75 -11.60 5.86 5.35
N SER A 76 -10.83 6.95 5.42
CA SER A 76 -9.59 7.04 6.21
C SER A 76 -9.86 6.96 7.71
N CYS A 77 -10.97 7.52 8.19
CA CYS A 77 -11.35 7.44 9.60
C CYS A 77 -12.11 6.12 9.88
N PRO A 78 -11.62 5.26 10.81
CA PRO A 78 -12.24 3.96 11.06
C PRO A 78 -13.67 4.07 11.61
N ALA A 79 -13.97 5.12 12.40
CA ALA A 79 -15.30 5.37 12.94
C ALA A 79 -16.29 5.80 11.84
N GLU A 80 -15.89 6.74 10.99
CA GLU A 80 -16.71 7.21 9.86
C GLU A 80 -16.91 6.12 8.83
N ARG A 81 -15.86 5.35 8.51
CA ARG A 81 -15.97 4.17 7.65
C ARG A 81 -16.97 3.15 8.20
N ALA A 82 -16.94 2.87 9.49
CA ALA A 82 -17.90 1.95 10.13
C ALA A 82 -19.33 2.50 10.07
N ALA A 83 -19.53 3.80 10.29
CA ALA A 83 -20.83 4.45 10.17
C ALA A 83 -21.35 4.40 8.73
N TYR A 84 -20.51 4.70 7.75
CA TYR A 84 -20.83 4.61 6.33
C TYR A 84 -21.15 3.18 5.90
N ASN A 85 -20.39 2.19 6.38
CA ASN A 85 -20.68 0.77 6.13
C ASN A 85 -22.05 0.35 6.66
N ARG A 86 -22.43 0.82 7.86
CA ARG A 86 -23.78 0.59 8.40
C ARG A 86 -24.84 1.25 7.53
N GLN A 87 -24.61 2.48 7.07
CA GLN A 87 -25.52 3.19 6.19
C GLN A 87 -25.73 2.45 4.86
N LEU A 88 -24.67 1.89 4.25
CA LEU A 88 -24.77 1.10 3.02
C LEU A 88 -25.62 -0.17 3.21
N VAL A 89 -25.48 -0.85 4.35
CA VAL A 89 -26.30 -2.03 4.67
C VAL A 89 -27.78 -1.65 4.81
N LEU A 90 -28.08 -0.54 5.49
CA LEU A 90 -29.44 -0.03 5.66
C LEU A 90 -30.05 0.45 4.33
N ALA A 91 -29.27 1.16 3.52
CA ALA A 91 -29.69 1.67 2.20
C ALA A 91 -29.95 0.54 1.20
N ARG A 92 -29.28 -0.61 1.35
CA ARG A 92 -29.56 -1.83 0.55
C ARG A 92 -30.87 -2.53 0.97
N ASN A 93 -31.47 -2.16 2.11
CA ASN A 93 -32.65 -2.84 2.66
C ASN A 93 -33.88 -1.91 2.87
N PRO A 94 -34.46 -1.28 1.84
CA PRO A 94 -35.70 -0.53 2.04
C PRO A 94 -36.98 -1.41 2.06
N THR A 95 -37.00 -2.59 1.41
CA THR A 95 -38.22 -3.43 1.33
C THR A 95 -37.90 -4.92 1.08
N SER A 96 -37.44 -5.66 2.09
CA SER A 96 -37.45 -7.13 2.04
C SER A 96 -38.33 -7.64 3.16
N ALA A 97 -39.58 -7.97 2.81
CA ALA A 97 -40.48 -8.70 3.69
C ALA A 97 -39.85 -10.07 4.05
N PRO A 98 -40.11 -10.62 5.26
CA PRO A 98 -39.56 -11.90 5.66
C PRO A 98 -40.33 -13.03 4.96
N GLY A 99 -39.91 -13.41 3.76
CA GLY A 99 -40.55 -14.51 3.05
C GLY A 99 -40.24 -14.58 1.56
N ASP A 100 -38.97 -14.61 1.16
CA ASP A 100 -38.59 -15.24 -0.10
C ASP A 100 -37.12 -15.68 -0.06
N ASN A 101 -36.90 -16.98 -0.17
CA ASN A 101 -35.57 -17.58 -0.31
C ASN A 101 -35.09 -17.42 -1.75
N SER A 102 -34.74 -16.20 -2.14
CA SER A 102 -34.05 -15.93 -3.41
C SER A 102 -32.70 -15.29 -3.15
N ALA A 103 -31.70 -16.15 -2.98
CA ALA A 103 -30.29 -15.82 -3.13
C ALA A 103 -29.99 -15.47 -4.59
N ALA A 104 -30.25 -14.23 -5.03
CA ALA A 104 -29.68 -13.64 -6.25
C ALA A 104 -30.14 -12.17 -6.43
N GLY A 105 -30.12 -11.37 -5.37
CA GLY A 105 -30.24 -9.91 -5.50
C GLY A 105 -28.90 -9.33 -5.93
N GLY A 106 -28.64 -9.29 -7.24
CA GLY A 106 -27.44 -8.76 -7.87
C GLY A 106 -27.19 -7.29 -7.51
N SER A 107 -26.65 -7.07 -6.33
CA SER A 107 -25.90 -5.85 -6.02
C SER A 107 -24.72 -5.86 -6.98
N THR A 108 -24.62 -4.83 -7.81
CA THR A 108 -23.45 -4.49 -8.62
C THR A 108 -22.29 -4.12 -7.70
N THR A 109 -21.89 -5.05 -6.83
CA THR A 109 -20.65 -4.95 -6.09
C THR A 109 -19.59 -4.80 -7.17
N PHE A 110 -18.96 -3.63 -7.19
CA PHE A 110 -17.81 -3.35 -8.03
C PHE A 110 -16.75 -4.39 -7.70
N GLN A 111 -16.79 -5.51 -8.43
CA GLN A 111 -15.91 -6.65 -8.24
C GLN A 111 -14.66 -6.35 -9.05
N THR A 112 -13.88 -5.37 -8.61
CA THR A 112 -12.47 -5.34 -8.98
C THR A 112 -11.85 -6.61 -8.44
N GLY A 113 -11.43 -7.49 -9.34
CA GLY A 113 -10.77 -8.73 -8.97
C GLY A 113 -9.50 -8.40 -8.18
N ILE A 114 -9.46 -8.86 -6.94
CA ILE A 114 -8.24 -8.92 -6.14
C ILE A 114 -7.57 -10.24 -6.53
N GLU A 115 -6.40 -10.17 -7.14
CA GLU A 115 -5.62 -11.37 -7.45
C GLU A 115 -4.66 -11.65 -6.29
N THR A 116 -4.56 -12.89 -5.82
CA THR A 116 -3.59 -13.28 -4.79
C THR A 116 -2.49 -14.10 -5.45
N ILE A 117 -1.24 -13.73 -5.21
CA ILE A 117 -0.05 -14.42 -5.73
C ILE A 117 1.03 -14.51 -4.65
N ASP A 118 1.94 -15.46 -4.78
CA ASP A 118 3.12 -15.57 -3.92
C ASP A 118 4.26 -14.70 -4.45
N LEU A 119 5.14 -14.21 -3.56
CA LEU A 119 6.27 -13.35 -3.94
C LEU A 119 7.22 -13.98 -4.96
N ASP A 120 7.38 -15.31 -4.93
CA ASP A 120 8.24 -16.09 -5.85
C ASP A 120 7.71 -16.11 -7.29
N ASP A 121 6.41 -15.82 -7.50
CA ASP A 121 5.79 -15.75 -8.83
C ASP A 121 5.94 -14.36 -9.49
N LEU A 122 6.46 -13.36 -8.75
CA LEU A 122 6.71 -12.03 -9.31
C LEU A 122 8.09 -11.93 -9.95
N ASP A 123 8.15 -11.16 -11.03
CA ASP A 123 9.42 -10.77 -11.61
C ASP A 123 10.08 -9.71 -10.72
N TYR A 124 11.40 -9.81 -10.55
CA TYR A 124 12.17 -8.85 -9.77
C TYR A 124 13.31 -8.29 -10.60
N SER A 125 13.54 -6.99 -10.43
CA SER A 125 14.64 -6.27 -11.05
C SER A 125 15.59 -5.77 -9.97
N GLU A 126 16.88 -6.09 -10.12
CA GLU A 126 17.93 -5.61 -9.23
C GLU A 126 18.59 -4.39 -9.87
N ALA A 127 18.32 -3.21 -9.31
CA ALA A 127 18.93 -1.97 -9.74
C ALA A 127 20.00 -1.55 -8.72
N GLY A 128 21.20 -2.15 -8.84
CA GLY A 128 22.30 -1.90 -7.91
C GLY A 128 22.09 -2.61 -6.58
N ALA A 129 21.80 -1.86 -5.52
CA ALA A 129 21.54 -2.39 -4.18
C ALA A 129 20.05 -2.39 -3.79
N THR A 130 19.15 -2.14 -4.75
CA THR A 130 17.70 -2.10 -4.51
C THR A 130 17.01 -3.13 -5.37
N THR A 131 16.32 -4.07 -4.70
CA THR A 131 15.48 -5.09 -5.34
C THR A 131 14.06 -4.54 -5.47
N ARG A 132 13.48 -4.65 -6.67
CA ARG A 132 12.12 -4.20 -6.96
C ARG A 132 11.33 -5.31 -7.63
N TRP A 133 10.23 -5.70 -6.99
CA TRP A 133 9.26 -6.64 -7.57
C TRP A 133 8.28 -5.89 -8.45
N HIS A 134 7.95 -6.49 -9.58
CA HIS A 134 7.01 -5.93 -10.53
C HIS A 134 6.22 -7.02 -11.25
N ARG A 135 5.04 -6.66 -11.72
CA ARG A 135 4.19 -7.53 -12.52
C ARG A 135 3.33 -6.73 -13.48
N SER A 136 3.17 -7.31 -14.67
CA SER A 136 2.27 -6.75 -15.67
C SER A 136 0.82 -6.84 -15.23
N CYS A 137 0.05 -5.83 -15.59
CA CYS A 137 -1.37 -5.75 -15.33
C CYS A 137 -2.15 -6.01 -16.62
N ARG A 138 -3.31 -6.67 -16.49
CA ARG A 138 -4.24 -6.94 -17.61
C ARG A 138 -4.78 -5.69 -18.33
N CYS A 139 -4.48 -4.49 -17.83
CA CYS A 139 -4.76 -3.23 -18.53
C CYS A 139 -3.70 -2.89 -19.60
N GLY A 140 -2.62 -3.67 -19.71
CA GLY A 140 -1.52 -3.45 -20.64
C GLY A 140 -0.37 -2.61 -20.10
N ASN A 141 -0.31 -2.35 -18.79
CA ASN A 141 0.90 -1.79 -18.17
C ASN A 141 1.81 -2.95 -17.73
N GLU A 142 3.04 -2.98 -18.24
CA GLU A 142 4.04 -4.02 -17.99
C GLU A 142 4.56 -4.01 -16.55
N GLU A 143 4.58 -2.84 -15.91
CA GLU A 143 4.95 -2.65 -14.50
C GLU A 143 3.75 -2.13 -13.70
N GLY A 144 2.57 -2.67 -14.04
CA GLY A 144 1.30 -2.24 -13.48
C GLY A 144 1.29 -2.34 -11.96
N PHE A 145 1.84 -3.40 -11.39
CA PHE A 145 2.07 -3.57 -9.97
C PHE A 145 3.57 -3.53 -9.72
N ALA A 146 4.04 -2.65 -8.83
CA ALA A 146 5.45 -2.56 -8.49
C ALA A 146 5.63 -2.08 -7.06
N PHE A 147 6.52 -2.73 -6.32
CA PHE A 147 6.87 -2.42 -4.93
C PHE A 147 8.33 -2.80 -4.65
N GLY A 148 8.91 -2.24 -3.59
CA GLY A 148 10.30 -2.46 -3.22
C GLY A 148 10.44 -3.15 -1.87
N GLU A 149 11.67 -3.36 -1.45
CA GLU A 149 12.00 -4.08 -0.20
C GLU A 149 11.44 -3.38 1.04
N ASP A 150 11.48 -2.04 1.08
CA ASP A 150 10.89 -1.22 2.15
C ASP A 150 9.40 -1.52 2.39
N ASP A 151 8.63 -1.70 1.31
CA ASP A 151 7.19 -2.00 1.39
C ASP A 151 6.94 -3.43 1.89
N LEU A 152 7.87 -4.34 1.59
CA LEU A 152 7.84 -5.74 2.03
C LEU A 152 8.26 -5.87 3.50
N GLU A 153 9.30 -5.16 3.93
CA GLU A 153 9.77 -5.11 5.32
C GLU A 153 8.66 -4.55 6.22
N GLU A 154 8.00 -3.46 5.80
CA GLU A 154 6.89 -2.86 6.54
C GLU A 154 5.66 -3.76 6.63
N ALA A 155 5.46 -4.65 5.65
CA ALA A 155 4.41 -5.67 5.66
C ALA A 155 4.88 -7.02 6.25
N GLY A 156 6.14 -7.12 6.69
CA GLY A 156 6.81 -8.36 7.06
C GLY A 156 6.10 -9.12 8.18
N ASP A 157 5.64 -8.40 9.22
CA ASP A 157 4.87 -8.97 10.33
C ASP A 157 3.53 -9.59 9.91
N LEU A 158 3.02 -9.19 8.74
CA LEU A 158 1.71 -9.61 8.24
C LEU A 158 1.83 -10.78 7.25
N GLY A 159 2.98 -10.92 6.58
CA GLY A 159 3.21 -11.94 5.54
C GLY A 159 2.34 -11.76 4.28
N GLU A 160 1.70 -10.61 4.13
CA GLU A 160 0.95 -10.25 2.93
C GLU A 160 1.02 -8.74 2.66
N LEU A 161 1.08 -8.36 1.39
CA LEU A 161 1.16 -6.97 0.95
C LEU A 161 0.10 -6.70 -0.12
N ILE A 162 -0.65 -5.61 0.02
CA ILE A 162 -1.69 -5.21 -0.94
C ILE A 162 -1.20 -4.05 -1.82
N VAL A 163 -1.07 -4.31 -3.12
CA VAL A 163 -0.57 -3.34 -4.11
C VAL A 163 -1.63 -3.03 -5.16
N GLY A 164 -1.90 -1.75 -5.37
CA GLY A 164 -2.79 -1.28 -6.42
C GLY A 164 -2.08 -1.03 -7.75
N CYS A 165 -2.71 -1.38 -8.88
CA CYS A 165 -2.15 -1.08 -10.20
C CYS A 165 -2.07 0.43 -10.46
N GLN A 166 -0.96 0.91 -11.02
CA GLN A 166 -0.72 2.32 -11.31
C GLN A 166 -1.72 2.96 -12.29
N ASP A 167 -2.20 2.20 -13.30
CA ASP A 167 -3.02 2.74 -14.40
C ASP A 167 -4.48 2.28 -14.44
N CYS A 168 -4.86 1.31 -13.61
CA CYS A 168 -6.24 0.82 -13.55
C CYS A 168 -6.73 0.69 -12.11
N SER A 169 -7.89 0.04 -11.90
CA SER A 169 -8.54 -0.14 -10.59
C SER A 169 -8.26 -1.50 -9.94
N LEU A 170 -7.29 -2.25 -10.45
CA LEU A 170 -6.98 -3.58 -9.92
C LEU A 170 -6.08 -3.50 -8.70
N TRP A 171 -6.20 -4.55 -7.90
CA TRP A 171 -5.46 -4.76 -6.67
C TRP A 171 -4.87 -6.17 -6.69
N LEU A 172 -3.64 -6.28 -6.22
CA LEU A 172 -2.87 -7.51 -6.14
C LEU A 172 -2.49 -7.72 -4.68
N ARG A 173 -2.79 -8.89 -4.14
CA ARG A 173 -2.32 -9.35 -2.84
C ARG A 173 -1.11 -10.24 -3.07
N VAL A 174 0.02 -9.86 -2.50
CA VAL A 174 1.26 -10.64 -2.54
C VAL A 174 1.46 -11.29 -1.19
N CYS A 175 1.44 -12.63 -1.15
CA CYS A 175 1.73 -13.41 0.04
C CYS A 175 3.22 -13.76 0.09
N PHE A 176 3.83 -13.65 1.26
CA PHE A 176 5.24 -13.95 1.46
C PHE A 176 5.50 -14.42 2.89
N ALA A 177 6.56 -15.21 3.07
CA ALA A 177 7.03 -15.61 4.38
C ALA A 177 8.38 -14.94 4.63
N VAL A 178 8.47 -14.15 5.70
CA VAL A 178 9.77 -13.65 6.19
C VAL A 178 10.46 -14.82 6.86
N VAL A 179 11.55 -15.28 6.26
CA VAL A 179 12.45 -16.23 6.90
C VAL A 179 13.43 -15.37 7.72
N GLU A 180 13.34 -15.45 9.04
CA GLU A 180 14.42 -14.97 9.89
C GLU A 180 15.65 -15.78 9.49
N ASP A 181 16.63 -15.13 8.84
CA ASP A 181 17.95 -15.73 8.63
C ASP A 181 18.57 -15.85 10.03
N ASP A 182 18.28 -16.98 10.70
CA ASP A 182 18.95 -17.37 11.93
C ASP A 182 20.40 -17.59 11.52
N VAL A 183 21.18 -16.54 11.71
CA VAL A 183 22.62 -16.56 11.51
C VAL A 183 23.16 -17.65 12.43
N ASP A 184 23.40 -18.83 11.86
CA ASP A 184 24.11 -19.93 12.50
C ASP A 184 25.55 -19.49 12.80
N ASP A 185 25.70 -18.69 13.86
CA ASP A 185 26.99 -18.43 14.51
C ASP A 185 27.05 -19.37 15.74
N GLY A 186 27.59 -20.59 15.55
CA GLY A 186 27.33 -21.67 16.52
C GLY A 186 28.30 -22.86 16.65
N VAL A 187 29.50 -22.84 16.07
CA VAL A 187 30.77 -23.52 16.48
C VAL A 187 30.81 -25.04 16.83
N GLY A 188 31.68 -25.77 16.12
CA GLY A 188 32.17 -27.10 16.52
C GLY A 188 33.57 -27.40 15.96
N GLY A 189 34.61 -27.10 16.75
CA GLY A 189 36.02 -27.20 16.35
C GLY A 189 36.64 -28.62 16.39
N GLY A 190 37.76 -28.76 15.67
CA GLY A 190 38.67 -29.91 15.72
C GLY A 190 39.83 -29.74 14.73
N GLY A 191 40.99 -29.28 15.23
CA GLY A 191 42.06 -28.66 14.44
C GLY A 191 43.08 -29.58 13.75
N GLY A 192 44.10 -28.92 13.15
CA GLY A 192 45.35 -29.57 12.76
C GLY A 192 46.19 -28.85 11.69
N GLY A 193 46.94 -27.81 12.09
CA GLY A 193 48.24 -27.37 11.54
C GLY A 193 48.31 -26.83 10.10
N SER A 194 49.32 -26.10 9.63
CA SER A 194 50.50 -25.43 10.19
C SER A 194 51.11 -24.61 9.04
N GLY A 195 51.70 -23.45 9.35
CA GLY A 195 52.60 -22.70 8.46
C GLY A 195 51.91 -21.53 7.75
N GLY A 196 52.34 -20.28 7.86
CA GLY A 196 53.65 -19.73 8.17
C GLY A 196 53.97 -18.72 7.06
N GLY A 197 53.99 -17.42 7.37
CA GLY A 197 54.22 -16.39 6.37
C GLY A 197 54.12 -14.98 6.94
N VAL A 198 55.25 -14.52 7.49
CA VAL A 198 55.53 -13.15 7.91
C VAL A 198 55.37 -12.15 6.78
N VAL A 199 54.85 -10.95 7.06
CA VAL A 199 55.53 -9.68 6.78
C VAL A 199 54.98 -8.58 7.69
N GLU A 200 55.93 -7.86 8.26
CA GLU A 200 55.88 -6.76 9.21
C GLU A 200 56.19 -5.49 8.42
N SER A 201 55.49 -4.38 8.70
CA SER A 201 56.10 -3.03 8.82
C SER A 201 55.04 -1.94 9.05
N ASP A 202 55.20 -1.28 10.20
CA ASP A 202 55.13 0.16 10.51
C ASP A 202 53.98 1.01 9.90
N GLY A 203 53.16 1.74 10.65
CA GLY A 203 53.43 2.47 11.89
C GLY A 203 53.52 3.98 11.60
N VAL A 204 52.53 4.77 12.01
CA VAL A 204 52.76 6.04 12.72
C VAL A 204 51.46 6.60 13.30
N SER A 205 51.59 6.93 14.58
CA SER A 205 50.65 7.51 15.53
C SER A 205 50.45 9.01 15.30
N SER A 206 49.23 9.51 15.54
CA SER A 206 49.07 10.85 16.11
C SER A 206 47.85 10.90 17.05
N LYS A 207 48.17 11.33 18.28
CA LYS A 207 47.29 11.79 19.36
C LYS A 207 46.51 13.03 18.88
N ASP A 208 45.35 13.37 19.44
CA ASP A 208 45.17 14.09 20.71
C ASP A 208 43.65 14.21 20.93
N GLU A 209 43.10 13.78 22.06
CA GLU A 209 42.93 14.54 23.30
C GLU A 209 41.62 15.38 23.36
N ILE A 210 40.63 14.81 24.05
CA ILE A 210 39.82 15.39 25.16
C ILE A 210 39.23 16.82 25.08
N SER A 211 37.90 16.91 25.23
CA SER A 211 37.16 17.76 26.20
C SER A 211 35.67 17.83 25.81
N ARG A 212 34.71 17.40 26.63
CA ARG A 212 34.15 18.04 27.84
C ARG A 212 33.48 19.39 27.61
N GLY A 213 32.18 19.44 27.86
CA GLY A 213 31.31 20.63 28.02
C GLY A 213 29.98 20.37 27.33
N GLY A 214 28.87 20.03 27.99
CA GLY A 214 28.30 20.64 29.18
C GLY A 214 27.12 21.53 28.74
N PRO A 215 25.88 21.29 29.23
CA PRO A 215 24.66 21.93 28.73
C PRO A 215 24.43 23.31 29.37
N LEU A 216 23.44 24.07 28.86
CA LEU A 216 22.51 25.00 29.56
C LEU A 216 22.13 26.22 28.69
N GLY A 217 20.84 26.59 28.71
CA GLY A 217 20.31 27.84 28.17
C GLY A 217 18.84 27.69 27.72
N HIS A 218 17.91 27.58 28.66
CA HIS A 218 17.05 28.66 29.14
C HIS A 218 15.95 29.14 28.16
N ALA A 219 14.73 28.71 28.49
CA ALA A 219 13.49 29.48 28.62
C ALA A 219 13.31 30.78 27.81
N ALA A 220 12.22 30.82 27.04
CA ALA A 220 11.29 31.95 27.08
C ALA A 220 9.89 31.48 26.64
N GLN A 221 8.99 31.43 27.62
CA GLN A 221 7.55 31.49 27.40
C GLN A 221 7.20 32.92 26.96
N SER A 222 6.34 33.09 25.97
CA SER A 222 5.59 34.34 25.81
C SER A 222 4.16 34.03 25.39
N THR A 223 3.31 34.09 26.40
CA THR A 223 1.85 34.15 26.35
C THR A 223 1.41 35.50 25.78
N GLY A 224 0.44 35.53 24.86
CA GLY A 224 -0.13 36.78 24.39
C GLY A 224 -1.36 36.63 23.49
N GLN A 225 -2.52 36.42 24.10
CA GLN A 225 -3.88 36.62 23.59
C GLN A 225 -4.71 37.15 24.80
N PRO A 226 -5.92 37.76 24.67
CA PRO A 226 -6.55 38.60 23.64
C PRO A 226 -6.87 40.02 24.18
N GLY A 227 -7.31 40.91 23.28
CA GLY A 227 -8.05 42.14 23.58
C GLY A 227 -8.78 42.61 22.33
#